data_AF-Q65KP1-F1
#
_entry.id   AF-Q65KP1-F1
#
_cell.length_a   1.000
_cell.length_b   1.000
_cell.length_c   1.000
_cell.angle_alpha   90.00
_cell.angle_beta   90.00
_cell.angle_gamma   90.00
#
_symmetry.space_group_name_H-M   'P 1'
#
loop_
_entity.id
_entity.type
_entity.pdbx_description
1 polymer ?
#
loop_
_entity_poly.entity_id
_entity_poly.type
_entity_poly.pdbx_seq_one_letter_code
_entity_poly.pdbx_strand_id
1 'polypeptide(L)'
;MKITDGSIVLSVSDKAYRVVYAPFGFERVEESEEVAQETDAPFDLFEMSKEQLTKVNKSDIITFLEQQEFEFDPNAKKDELIKVVLGEE
;
A
#
# COMPACT_ATOMS: atom_id res chain seq x y z
N MET A 1 -19.94 -0.02 -8.63
CA MET A 1 -19.13 0.80 -9.54
C MET A 1 -18.90 2.14 -8.89
N LYS A 2 -17.65 2.62 -8.81
CA LYS A 2 -17.35 3.93 -8.24
C LYS A 2 -17.17 4.95 -9.35
N ILE A 3 -17.71 6.15 -9.15
CA ILE A 3 -17.68 7.24 -10.12
C ILE A 3 -17.21 8.50 -9.40
N THR A 4 -16.55 9.39 -10.13
CA THR A 4 -16.02 10.64 -9.57
C THR A 4 -16.27 11.82 -10.50
N ASP A 5 -16.42 13.00 -9.90
CA ASP A 5 -16.47 14.31 -10.57
C ASP A 5 -15.25 15.16 -10.18
N GLY A 6 -14.19 14.52 -9.66
CA GLY A 6 -12.96 15.17 -9.20
C GLY A 6 -12.99 15.66 -7.74
N SER A 7 -14.17 15.90 -7.16
CA SER A 7 -14.30 16.26 -5.72
C SER A 7 -15.14 15.28 -4.90
N ILE A 8 -16.01 14.50 -5.55
CA ILE A 8 -16.97 13.61 -4.88
C ILE A 8 -16.91 12.23 -5.51
N VAL A 9 -16.71 11.21 -4.69
CA VAL A 9 -16.72 9.80 -5.09
C VAL A 9 -18.04 9.18 -4.65
N LEU A 10 -18.78 8.62 -5.60
CA LEU A 10 -20.07 7.95 -5.36
C LEU A 10 -20.02 6.50 -5.80
N SER A 11 -20.59 5.61 -4.98
CA SER A 11 -20.81 4.21 -5.36
C SER A 11 -22.21 4.07 -5.96
N VAL A 12 -22.26 3.76 -7.25
CA VAL A 12 -23.50 3.62 -8.02
C VAL A 12 -23.53 2.30 -8.79
N SER A 13 -24.72 1.96 -9.29
CA SER A 13 -24.91 0.83 -10.22
C SER A 13 -24.58 1.26 -11.66
N ASP A 14 -24.13 0.34 -12.52
CA ASP A 14 -23.75 0.64 -13.93
C ASP A 14 -24.89 1.31 -14.71
N LYS A 15 -26.14 0.87 -14.48
CA LYS A 15 -27.33 1.47 -15.10
C LYS A 15 -27.52 2.93 -14.68
N ALA A 16 -27.25 3.25 -13.42
CA ALA A 16 -27.35 4.63 -12.93
C ALA A 16 -26.21 5.48 -13.50
N TYR A 17 -24.99 4.94 -13.57
CA TYR A 17 -23.85 5.62 -14.19
C TYR A 17 -24.16 6.03 -15.63
N ARG A 18 -24.53 5.08 -16.50
CA ARG A 18 -24.71 5.33 -17.93
C ARG A 18 -25.83 6.33 -18.25
N VAL A 19 -26.89 6.34 -17.45
CA VAL A 19 -28.08 7.16 -17.72
C VAL A 19 -27.98 8.55 -17.09
N VAL A 20 -27.45 8.62 -15.86
CA VAL A 20 -27.50 9.83 -15.04
C VAL A 20 -26.15 10.51 -14.96
N TYR A 21 -25.07 9.77 -14.71
CA TYR A 21 -23.80 10.37 -14.32
C TYR A 21 -22.83 10.57 -15.49
N ALA A 22 -22.81 9.63 -16.46
CA ALA A 22 -21.99 9.73 -17.67
C ALA A 22 -22.24 11.01 -18.49
N PRO A 23 -23.48 11.45 -18.77
CA PRO A 23 -23.70 12.71 -19.49
C PRO A 23 -23.41 13.96 -18.64
N PHE A 24 -23.32 13.82 -17.31
CA PHE A 24 -22.97 14.90 -16.39
C PHE A 24 -21.46 15.07 -16.20
N GLY A 25 -20.64 14.29 -16.90
CA GLY A 25 -19.18 14.40 -16.83
C GLY A 25 -18.54 13.57 -15.72
N PHE A 26 -19.30 12.72 -15.02
CA PHE A 26 -18.70 11.80 -14.07
C PHE A 26 -17.88 10.74 -14.79
N GLU A 27 -16.67 10.55 -14.32
CA GLU A 27 -15.74 9.57 -14.83
C GLU A 27 -15.90 8.28 -14.05
N ARG A 28 -15.77 7.15 -14.77
CA ARG A 28 -15.66 5.85 -14.11
C ARG A 28 -14.32 5.85 -13.40
N VAL A 29 -14.35 5.59 -12.11
CA VAL A 29 -13.16 5.11 -11.43
C VAL A 29 -13.06 3.65 -11.81
N GLU A 30 -12.55 3.39 -13.02
CA GLU A 30 -12.00 2.09 -13.34
C GLU A 30 -10.80 1.93 -12.44
N GLU A 31 -10.82 0.87 -11.64
CA GLU A 31 -9.69 0.38 -10.86
C GLU A 31 -8.66 -0.14 -11.87
N SER A 32 -8.13 0.76 -12.69
CA SER A 32 -6.98 0.53 -13.55
C SER A 32 -5.79 0.54 -12.61
N GLU A 33 -5.36 -0.66 -12.24
CA GLU A 33 -3.98 -0.92 -11.84
C GLU A 33 -3.02 -0.09 -12.72
N GLU A 34 -2.04 0.52 -12.06
CA GLU A 34 -0.95 1.34 -12.61
C GLU A 34 -1.38 2.79 -12.97
N VAL A 35 -1.18 3.81 -12.13
CA VAL A 35 0.06 4.19 -11.43
C VAL A 35 -0.28 5.14 -10.26
N ALA A 36 0.43 4.93 -9.15
CA ALA A 36 0.59 5.79 -7.95
C ALA A 36 -0.27 5.50 -6.71
N GLN A 37 0.29 4.61 -5.88
CA GLN A 37 0.35 4.74 -4.42
C GLN A 37 -0.97 4.77 -3.63
N GLU A 38 -1.75 3.70 -3.69
CA GLU A 38 -2.54 3.27 -2.53
C GLU A 38 -2.47 1.76 -2.44
N THR A 39 -1.27 1.24 -2.15
CA THR A 39 -1.18 -0.05 -1.49
C THR A 39 -1.84 0.11 -0.13
N ASP A 40 -3.02 -0.46 -0.01
CA ASP A 40 -3.52 -1.11 1.21
C ASP A 40 -2.62 -2.33 1.57
N ALA A 41 -1.30 -2.20 1.36
CA ALA A 41 -0.28 -3.13 1.82
C ALA A 41 0.43 -2.44 2.98
N PRO A 42 0.55 -3.09 4.14
CA PRO A 42 1.22 -2.51 5.29
C PRO A 42 2.69 -2.27 4.89
N PHE A 43 3.09 -1.01 4.68
CA PHE A 43 4.50 -0.55 4.56
C PHE A 43 5.48 -1.68 4.22
N ASP A 44 5.50 -2.15 2.98
CA ASP A 44 6.24 -3.37 2.65
C ASP A 44 7.75 -3.11 2.68
N LEU A 45 8.35 -3.28 3.87
CA LEU A 45 9.76 -3.07 4.11
C LEU A 45 10.62 -4.06 3.29
N PHE A 46 10.03 -5.18 2.82
CA PHE A 46 10.67 -6.12 1.89
C PHE A 46 11.01 -5.46 0.53
N GLU A 47 10.23 -4.48 0.09
CA GLU A 47 10.45 -3.79 -1.19
C GLU A 47 11.44 -2.62 -1.07
N MET A 48 11.81 -2.24 0.15
CA MET A 48 12.74 -1.14 0.41
C MET A 48 14.19 -1.59 0.29
N SER A 49 15.02 -0.81 -0.41
CA SER A 49 16.48 -1.02 -0.42
C SER A 49 17.07 -0.92 1.00
N LYS A 50 18.17 -1.64 1.26
CA LYS A 50 18.94 -1.58 2.51
C LYS A 50 19.22 -0.15 3.01
N GLU A 51 19.50 0.77 2.10
CA GLU A 51 19.74 2.20 2.38
C GLU A 51 18.48 2.94 2.89
N GLN A 52 17.30 2.49 2.48
CA GLN A 52 16.02 3.00 2.98
C GLN A 52 15.71 2.39 4.34
N LEU A 53 15.89 1.07 4.50
CA LEU A 53 15.69 0.38 5.78
C LEU A 53 16.63 0.90 6.88
N THR A 54 17.85 1.29 6.54
CA THR A 54 18.76 1.96 7.47
C THR A 54 18.31 3.36 7.88
N LYS A 55 17.41 4.01 7.16
CA LYS A 55 16.74 5.26 7.57
C LYS A 55 15.49 5.04 8.43
N VAL A 56 14.80 3.91 8.28
CA VAL A 56 13.61 3.53 9.08
C VAL A 56 14.00 3.26 10.54
N ASN A 57 13.16 3.57 11.54
CA ASN A 57 13.53 3.28 12.92
C ASN A 57 13.56 1.77 13.19
N LYS A 58 14.38 1.35 14.16
CA LYS A 58 14.43 -0.05 14.60
C LYS A 58 13.04 -0.56 15.03
N SER A 59 12.26 0.29 15.71
CA SER A 59 10.92 -0.08 16.19
C SER A 59 9.94 -0.32 15.05
N ASP A 60 10.00 0.48 13.99
CA ASP A 60 9.15 0.31 12.79
C ASP A 60 9.51 -1.01 12.07
N ILE A 61 10.80 -1.33 11.98
CA ILE A 61 11.28 -2.60 11.41
C ILE A 61 10.83 -3.82 12.23
N ILE A 62 10.89 -3.73 13.56
CA ILE A 62 10.38 -4.78 14.45
C ILE A 62 8.88 -4.95 14.26
N THR A 63 8.13 -3.85 14.31
CA THR A 63 6.66 -3.87 14.16
C THR A 63 6.26 -4.55 12.85
N PHE A 64 6.97 -4.23 11.77
CA PHE A 64 6.75 -4.85 10.47
C PHE A 64 7.03 -6.36 10.48
N LEU A 65 8.15 -6.79 11.05
CA LEU A 65 8.47 -8.21 11.17
C LEU A 65 7.45 -8.96 12.06
N GLU A 66 6.93 -8.32 13.12
CA GLU A 66 5.85 -8.88 13.95
C GLU A 66 4.53 -8.98 13.17
N GLN A 67 4.18 -7.96 12.37
CA GLN A 67 2.98 -7.94 11.54
C GLN A 67 3.00 -9.02 10.46
N GLN A 68 4.19 -9.35 9.94
CA GLN A 68 4.40 -10.40 8.96
C GLN A 68 4.55 -11.79 9.60
N GLU A 69 4.42 -11.90 10.93
CA GLU A 69 4.64 -13.13 11.71
C GLU A 69 5.98 -13.81 11.37
N PHE A 70 6.99 -13.01 11.02
CA PHE A 70 8.30 -13.52 10.64
C PHE A 70 9.07 -13.94 11.89
N GLU A 71 9.92 -14.96 11.77
CA GLU A 71 10.78 -15.38 12.88
C GLU A 71 12.05 -14.52 12.91
N PHE A 72 12.14 -13.62 13.89
CA PHE A 72 13.28 -12.73 14.04
C PHE A 72 13.62 -12.53 15.52
N ASP A 73 14.85 -12.08 15.79
CA ASP A 73 15.30 -11.80 17.15
C ASP A 73 15.12 -10.30 17.47
N PRO A 74 14.16 -9.90 18.32
CA PRO A 74 13.88 -8.48 18.60
C PRO A 74 15.05 -7.75 19.28
N ASN A 75 15.97 -8.51 19.90
CA ASN A 75 17.19 -7.97 20.49
C ASN A 75 18.33 -7.82 19.47
N ALA A 76 18.18 -8.33 18.25
CA ALA A 76 19.19 -8.19 17.20
C ALA A 76 19.49 -6.73 16.86
N LYS A 77 20.66 -6.52 16.26
CA LYS A 77 21.06 -5.20 15.75
C LYS A 77 20.14 -4.81 14.61
N LYS A 78 19.94 -3.51 14.42
CA LYS A 78 19.15 -2.97 13.30
C LYS A 78 19.58 -3.56 11.96
N ASP A 79 20.87 -3.64 11.68
CA ASP A 79 21.40 -4.25 10.44
C ASP A 79 20.99 -5.72 10.25
N GLU A 80 20.94 -6.51 11.34
CA GLU A 80 20.54 -7.91 11.28
C GLU A 80 19.03 -8.04 11.02
N LEU A 81 18.21 -7.21 11.68
CA LEU A 81 16.78 -7.13 11.40
C LEU A 81 16.51 -6.73 9.94
N ILE A 82 17.31 -5.83 9.40
CA ILE A 82 17.21 -5.40 7.99
C ILE A 82 17.56 -6.54 7.04
N LYS A 83 18.57 -7.37 7.35
CA LYS A 83 18.88 -8.56 6.53
C LYS A 83 17.74 -9.57 6.55
N VAL A 84 17.14 -9.79 7.72
CA VAL A 84 15.98 -10.66 7.89
C VAL A 84 14.80 -10.13 7.06
N VAL A 85 14.55 -8.82 7.10
CA VAL A 85 13.56 -8.15 6.22
C VAL A 85 13.94 -8.22 4.74
N LEU A 86 15.21 -8.30 4.37
CA LEU A 86 15.60 -8.42 2.95
C LEU A 86 15.63 -9.88 2.47
N GLY A 87 15.41 -10.84 3.37
CA GLY A 87 15.58 -12.27 3.07
C GLY A 87 17.02 -12.63 2.70
N GLU A 88 18.01 -11.82 3.10
CA GLU A 88 19.43 -12.15 2.93
C GLU A 88 19.86 -13.07 4.08
N GLU A 89 19.87 -14.38 3.80
CA GLU A 89 20.42 -15.45 4.67
C GLU A 89 21.96 -15.45 4.69
#